data_AF-A0A368D0P4-F1
#
_entry.id   AF-A0A368D0P4-F1
#
_cell.length_a   1.000
_cell.length_b   1.000
_cell.length_c   1.000
_cell.angle_alpha   90.00
_cell.angle_beta   90.00
_cell.angle_gamma   90.00
#
_symmetry.space_group_name_H-M   'P 1'
#
loop_
_entity.id
_entity.type
_entity.pdbx_description
1 polymer ?
#
loop_
_entity_poly.entity_id
_entity_poly.type
_entity_poly.pdbx_seq_one_letter_code
_entity_poly.pdbx_strand_id
1 'polypeptide(L)'
;MRKLIILLLFISFSCSGDGNLEDQDLIEQNLYEFLRGKVYNTPSTSSNDFWNTGTEIDGKMYVEFSKVADEWDGWKIFYKADDSTNCELDWVFDDELYALKNTLNTPSKLRIDGVYGQFWVFTKTVDNKIGIRYGAGAGSGSEYFRGEELKLELMSLGEFNMLGCE
;
A
#
# COMPACT_ATOMS: atom_id res chain seq x y z
N MET A 1 30.76 -59.80 12.49
CA MET A 1 30.50 -58.44 11.97
C MET A 1 29.37 -57.82 12.78
N ARG A 2 29.65 -56.64 13.36
CA ARG A 2 28.76 -55.54 13.78
C ARG A 2 27.43 -55.86 14.50
N LYS A 3 27.53 -55.77 15.84
CA LYS A 3 26.67 -55.08 16.83
C LYS A 3 25.21 -54.78 16.43
N LEU A 4 24.31 -55.47 17.13
CA LEU A 4 22.90 -55.16 17.34
C LEU A 4 22.77 -53.76 17.99
N ILE A 5 22.07 -52.82 17.37
CA ILE A 5 21.78 -51.51 17.98
C ILE A 5 20.43 -51.60 18.69
N ILE A 6 20.46 -51.26 19.98
CA ILE A 6 19.35 -51.26 20.92
C ILE A 6 18.39 -50.10 20.59
N LEU A 7 17.11 -50.42 20.57
CA LEU A 7 15.97 -49.51 20.52
C LEU A 7 15.92 -48.68 21.81
N LEU A 8 15.99 -47.35 21.71
CA LEU A 8 15.67 -46.43 22.81
C LEU A 8 14.44 -45.60 22.40
N LEU A 9 13.29 -46.03 22.91
CA LEU A 9 12.09 -45.22 23.01
C LEU A 9 12.35 -44.05 23.97
N PHE A 10 12.39 -42.83 23.46
CA PHE A 10 12.10 -41.64 24.26
C PHE A 10 10.70 -41.15 23.89
N ILE A 11 9.72 -41.71 24.60
CA ILE A 11 8.41 -41.07 24.79
C ILE A 11 8.61 -40.09 25.94
N SER A 12 8.74 -38.80 25.65
CA SER A 12 8.49 -37.75 26.64
C SER A 12 7.25 -36.98 26.19
N PHE A 13 6.12 -37.45 26.70
CA PHE A 13 4.85 -36.76 26.68
C PHE A 13 4.91 -35.55 27.64
N SER A 14 4.46 -34.41 27.12
CA SER A 14 3.86 -33.27 27.80
C SER A 14 4.67 -32.46 28.82
N CYS A 15 5.08 -31.26 28.38
CA CYS A 15 4.72 -30.07 29.14
C CYS A 15 3.82 -29.21 28.25
N SER A 16 2.56 -29.10 28.68
CA SER A 16 1.55 -28.25 28.07
C SER A 16 1.98 -26.79 28.16
N GLY A 17 1.88 -26.09 27.05
CA GLY A 17 2.03 -24.65 26.96
C GLY A 17 1.65 -24.25 25.55
N ASP A 18 0.38 -23.92 25.35
CA ASP A 18 -0.12 -23.22 24.17
C ASP A 18 0.71 -21.96 23.96
N GLY A 19 1.71 -22.07 23.09
CA GLY A 19 2.39 -20.96 22.47
C GLY A 19 2.27 -21.21 20.98
N ASN A 20 1.40 -20.43 20.33
CA ASN A 20 1.22 -20.43 18.89
C ASN A 20 2.57 -20.61 18.18
N LEU A 21 2.70 -21.72 17.45
CA LEU A 21 3.71 -21.94 16.41
C LEU A 21 3.39 -21.05 15.18
N GLU A 22 3.11 -19.76 15.40
CA GLU A 22 2.97 -18.72 14.38
C GLU A 22 4.17 -17.75 14.37
N ASP A 23 5.21 -17.97 15.19
CA ASP A 23 6.50 -17.29 15.07
C ASP A 23 7.43 -18.04 14.09
N GLN A 24 6.89 -18.44 12.93
CA GLN A 24 7.72 -18.79 11.77
C GLN A 24 8.00 -17.50 11.00
N ASP A 25 9.23 -17.00 11.04
CA ASP A 25 9.84 -16.05 10.10
C ASP A 25 8.84 -15.31 9.20
N LEU A 26 8.17 -14.29 9.76
CA LEU A 26 7.53 -13.25 8.96
C LEU A 26 8.67 -12.52 8.23
N ILE A 27 9.05 -13.00 7.06
CA ILE A 27 9.75 -12.16 6.08
C ILE A 27 8.84 -10.96 5.90
N GLU A 28 9.18 -9.83 6.52
CA GLU A 28 8.40 -8.62 6.39
C GLU A 28 8.34 -8.28 4.90
N GLN A 29 7.17 -8.51 4.31
CA GLN A 29 6.93 -8.27 2.90
C GLN A 29 7.24 -6.80 2.60
N ASN A 30 7.99 -6.54 1.52
CA ASN A 30 8.28 -5.17 1.11
C ASN A 30 6.97 -4.41 0.81
N LEU A 31 6.98 -3.09 0.97
CA LEU A 31 5.76 -2.30 0.93
C LEU A 31 5.08 -2.35 -0.45
N TYR A 32 5.85 -2.45 -1.53
CA TYR A 32 5.31 -2.65 -2.88
C TYR A 32 4.40 -3.88 -2.97
N GLU A 33 4.90 -5.06 -2.58
CA GLU A 33 4.12 -6.30 -2.61
C GLU A 33 2.97 -6.26 -1.60
N PHE A 34 3.13 -5.54 -0.49
CA PHE A 34 2.07 -5.35 0.48
C PHE A 34 0.90 -4.52 -0.09
N LEU A 35 1.15 -3.50 -0.92
CA LEU A 35 0.10 -2.60 -1.42
C LEU A 35 -0.72 -3.23 -2.56
N ARG A 36 -0.13 -4.13 -3.33
CA ARG A 36 -0.71 -4.68 -4.56
C ARG A 36 -2.09 -5.32 -4.34
N GLY A 37 -3.07 -4.91 -5.15
CA GLY A 37 -4.45 -5.39 -5.10
C GLY A 37 -5.26 -4.92 -3.89
N LYS A 38 -4.75 -3.94 -3.14
CA LYS A 38 -5.47 -3.33 -2.02
C LYS A 38 -6.09 -2.00 -2.41
N VAL A 39 -7.15 -1.68 -1.69
CA VAL A 39 -7.86 -0.41 -1.82
C VAL A 39 -7.85 0.30 -0.49
N TYR A 40 -7.66 1.61 -0.54
CA TYR A 40 -7.69 2.47 0.62
C TYR A 40 -8.67 3.61 0.41
N ASN A 41 -9.13 4.23 1.50
CA ASN A 41 -9.99 5.39 1.44
C ASN A 41 -9.55 6.47 2.44
N THR A 42 -10.02 7.69 2.20
CA THR A 42 -9.91 8.79 3.15
C THR A 42 -11.06 9.77 2.95
N PRO A 43 -11.52 10.46 4.00
CA PRO A 43 -12.40 11.62 3.83
C PRO A 43 -11.74 12.65 2.90
N SER A 44 -12.52 13.24 2.00
CA SER A 44 -12.04 14.27 1.08
C SER A 44 -11.91 15.67 1.74
N THR A 45 -12.20 15.74 3.04
CA THR A 45 -12.11 16.95 3.86
C THR A 45 -10.68 17.34 4.25
N SER A 46 -9.65 16.58 3.86
CA SER A 46 -8.24 16.94 4.04
C SER A 46 -7.84 18.03 3.05
N SER A 47 -8.33 19.26 3.25
CA SER A 47 -7.79 20.42 2.53
C SER A 47 -6.28 20.49 2.73
N ASN A 48 -5.54 20.58 1.62
CA ASN A 48 -4.08 20.71 1.50
C ASN A 48 -3.26 19.42 1.40
N ASP A 49 -3.83 18.23 1.34
CA ASP A 49 -3.02 17.06 0.93
C ASP A 49 -2.51 17.21 -0.52
N PHE A 50 -1.54 16.38 -0.91
CA PHE A 50 -0.90 16.55 -2.21
C PHE A 50 -1.85 16.41 -3.41
N TRP A 51 -2.97 15.73 -3.23
CA TRP A 51 -3.96 15.52 -4.27
C TRP A 51 -4.94 16.69 -4.30
N ASN A 52 -5.49 17.07 -3.14
CA ASN A 52 -6.45 18.14 -3.02
C ASN A 52 -5.83 19.49 -2.56
N THR A 53 -5.16 20.16 -3.51
CA THR A 53 -4.54 21.48 -3.28
C THR A 53 -5.46 22.63 -3.72
N GLY A 54 -6.52 22.93 -2.94
CA GLY A 54 -7.17 24.25 -3.03
C GLY A 54 -8.68 24.32 -2.89
N THR A 55 -9.42 23.24 -2.73
CA THR A 55 -10.87 23.31 -2.42
C THR A 55 -11.27 22.12 -1.58
N GLU A 56 -11.87 22.35 -0.40
CA GLU A 56 -12.51 21.26 0.35
C GLU A 56 -13.60 20.66 -0.53
N ILE A 57 -13.54 19.35 -0.73
CA ILE A 57 -14.56 18.63 -1.47
C ILE A 57 -15.26 17.71 -0.46
N ASP A 58 -16.56 17.87 -0.30
CA ASP A 58 -17.36 16.98 0.53
C ASP A 58 -17.41 15.60 -0.16
N GLY A 59 -17.07 14.53 0.55
CA GLY A 59 -16.99 13.19 -0.04
C GLY A 59 -15.85 12.34 0.48
N LYS A 60 -15.52 11.29 -0.29
CA LYS A 60 -14.43 10.36 -0.01
C LYS A 60 -13.58 10.14 -1.26
N MET A 61 -12.29 10.02 -1.02
CA MET A 61 -11.32 9.58 -2.02
C MET A 61 -10.95 8.12 -1.77
N TYR A 62 -10.67 7.41 -2.85
CA TYR A 62 -10.27 6.02 -2.84
C TYR A 62 -9.01 5.84 -3.68
N VAL A 63 -8.10 5.00 -3.20
CA VAL A 63 -6.86 4.67 -3.91
C VAL A 63 -6.82 3.18 -4.14
N GLU A 64 -6.84 2.78 -5.40
CA GLU A 64 -6.69 1.39 -5.82
C GLU A 64 -5.27 1.13 -6.32
N PHE A 65 -4.58 0.22 -5.67
CA PHE A 65 -3.31 -0.31 -6.16
C PHE A 65 -3.65 -1.50 -7.05
N SER A 66 -3.56 -1.32 -8.37
CA SER A 66 -4.02 -2.30 -9.35
C SER A 66 -3.37 -3.68 -9.16
N LYS A 67 -4.00 -4.72 -9.70
CA LYS A 67 -3.41 -6.06 -9.77
C LYS A 67 -3.81 -6.69 -11.08
N VAL A 68 -2.95 -6.60 -12.09
CA VAL A 68 -3.12 -7.32 -13.35
C VAL A 68 -1.92 -8.23 -13.55
N ALA A 69 -2.12 -9.55 -13.50
CA ALA A 69 -1.02 -10.53 -13.56
C ALA A 69 0.10 -10.19 -12.55
N ASP A 70 1.38 -10.45 -12.88
CA ASP A 70 2.57 -10.23 -12.04
C ASP A 70 3.17 -8.82 -12.08
N GLU A 71 2.62 -7.93 -12.92
CA GLU A 71 3.10 -6.57 -13.08
C GLU A 71 2.11 -5.60 -12.43
N TRP A 72 2.65 -4.59 -11.74
CA TRP A 72 1.84 -3.55 -11.12
C TRP A 72 1.98 -2.30 -11.98
N ASP A 73 0.89 -1.93 -12.64
CA ASP A 73 0.82 -0.77 -13.53
C ASP A 73 0.55 0.53 -12.78
N GLY A 74 0.94 0.61 -11.50
CA GLY A 74 0.71 1.78 -10.65
C GLY A 74 -0.66 1.83 -9.96
N TRP A 75 -1.17 3.02 -9.67
CA TRP A 75 -2.35 3.21 -8.82
C TRP A 75 -3.33 4.23 -9.40
N LYS A 76 -4.59 4.07 -9.02
CA LYS A 76 -5.70 4.93 -9.44
C LYS A 76 -6.28 5.67 -8.25
N ILE A 77 -6.75 6.88 -8.49
CA ILE A 77 -7.52 7.67 -7.54
C ILE A 77 -8.95 7.77 -8.07
N PHE A 78 -9.90 7.47 -7.19
CA PHE A 78 -11.32 7.66 -7.43
C PHE A 78 -11.88 8.63 -6.39
N TYR A 79 -12.93 9.32 -6.77
CA TYR A 79 -13.63 10.25 -5.91
C TYR A 79 -15.14 9.96 -5.92
N LYS A 80 -15.75 10.08 -4.74
CA LYS A 80 -17.20 9.99 -4.57
C LYS A 80 -17.68 11.13 -3.68
N ALA A 81 -18.51 12.02 -4.22
CA ALA A 81 -19.18 13.05 -3.44
C ALA A 81 -20.19 12.44 -2.45
N ASP A 82 -20.43 13.15 -1.34
CA ASP A 82 -21.36 12.70 -0.29
C ASP A 82 -22.81 12.61 -0.79
N ASP A 83 -23.22 13.54 -1.65
CA ASP A 83 -24.55 13.61 -2.25
C ASP A 83 -24.67 12.88 -3.60
N SER A 84 -23.56 12.36 -4.13
CA SER A 84 -23.54 11.61 -5.39
C SER A 84 -23.78 10.12 -5.15
N THR A 85 -24.47 9.48 -6.08
CA THR A 85 -24.52 8.01 -6.17
C THR A 85 -23.30 7.43 -6.86
N ASN A 86 -22.58 8.24 -7.63
CA ASN A 86 -21.52 7.78 -8.52
C ASN A 86 -20.15 7.96 -7.85
N CYS A 87 -19.34 6.91 -7.93
CA CYS A 87 -17.90 6.98 -7.69
C CYS A 87 -17.20 7.06 -9.06
N GLU A 88 -16.30 8.01 -9.24
CA GLU A 88 -15.72 8.33 -10.54
C GLU A 88 -14.19 8.26 -10.48
N LEU A 89 -13.58 7.76 -11.56
CA LEU A 89 -12.14 7.82 -11.77
C LEU A 89 -11.68 9.28 -11.89
N ASP A 90 -10.77 9.66 -11.00
CA ASP A 90 -10.20 11.01 -10.95
C ASP A 90 -8.82 11.04 -11.60
N TRP A 91 -7.97 10.03 -11.32
CA TRP A 91 -6.62 9.98 -11.89
C TRP A 91 -6.01 8.58 -11.97
N VAL A 92 -5.05 8.43 -12.88
CA VAL A 92 -4.25 7.22 -13.06
C VAL A 92 -2.76 7.59 -12.99
N PHE A 93 -2.03 6.91 -12.13
CA PHE A 93 -0.57 6.93 -12.07
C PHE A 93 -0.07 5.58 -12.54
N ASP A 94 0.38 5.48 -13.77
CA ASP A 94 0.85 4.23 -14.36
C ASP A 94 2.25 4.35 -14.99
N ASP A 95 2.84 3.20 -15.28
CA ASP A 95 4.17 3.13 -15.90
C ASP A 95 4.15 3.68 -17.33
N GLU A 96 3.04 3.56 -18.05
CA GLU A 96 2.90 4.08 -19.42
C GLU A 96 3.06 5.60 -19.46
N LEU A 97 2.42 6.33 -18.54
CA LEU A 97 2.43 7.79 -18.51
C LEU A 97 3.64 8.36 -17.75
N TYR A 98 4.09 7.66 -16.71
CA TYR A 98 5.10 8.20 -15.78
C TYR A 98 6.44 7.47 -15.79
N ALA A 99 6.58 6.32 -16.46
CA ALA A 99 7.76 5.45 -16.42
C ALA A 99 8.28 5.28 -14.98
N LEU A 100 7.43 4.67 -14.17
CA LEU A 100 7.56 4.56 -12.72
C LEU A 100 8.74 3.68 -12.36
N LYS A 101 9.67 4.24 -11.56
CA LYS A 101 10.84 3.54 -11.09
C LYS A 101 10.85 3.43 -9.57
N ASN A 102 10.81 2.20 -9.06
CA ASN A 102 11.04 1.95 -7.63
C ASN A 102 12.50 2.27 -7.28
N THR A 103 12.73 3.26 -6.40
CA THR A 103 14.07 3.69 -5.97
C THR A 103 14.37 3.32 -4.51
N LEU A 104 13.34 3.03 -3.72
CA LEU A 104 13.42 2.48 -2.38
C LEU A 104 12.24 1.54 -2.17
N ASN A 105 12.46 0.33 -1.63
CA ASN A 105 11.37 -0.58 -1.31
C ASN A 105 11.72 -1.41 -0.07
N THR A 106 11.22 -0.99 1.08
CA THR A 106 11.32 -1.69 2.36
C THR A 106 9.92 -2.01 2.88
N PRO A 107 9.76 -2.83 3.92
CA PRO A 107 8.43 -3.14 4.48
C PRO A 107 7.64 -1.92 4.97
N SER A 108 8.33 -0.84 5.35
CA SER A 108 7.72 0.37 5.89
C SER A 108 7.70 1.54 4.92
N LYS A 109 8.47 1.49 3.82
CA LYS A 109 8.64 2.64 2.93
C LYS A 109 8.89 2.22 1.49
N LEU A 110 8.15 2.85 0.58
CA LEU A 110 8.32 2.70 -0.86
C LEU A 110 8.51 4.10 -1.46
N ARG A 111 9.49 4.26 -2.34
CA ARG A 111 9.67 5.46 -3.15
C ARG A 111 9.62 5.07 -4.63
N ILE A 112 8.81 5.83 -5.36
CA ILE A 112 8.63 5.69 -6.80
C ILE A 112 8.95 7.04 -7.44
N ASP A 113 9.84 7.03 -8.42
CA ASP A 113 10.21 8.22 -9.19
C ASP A 113 9.55 8.14 -10.57
N GLY A 114 9.03 9.27 -11.05
CA GLY A 114 8.49 9.42 -12.41
C GLY A 114 9.46 10.17 -13.34
N VAL A 115 9.28 9.98 -14.64
CA VAL A 115 10.19 10.48 -15.69
C VAL A 115 10.28 12.01 -15.78
N TYR A 116 9.25 12.74 -15.37
CA TYR A 116 9.28 14.20 -15.39
C TYR A 116 9.75 14.81 -14.06
N GLY A 117 10.49 14.04 -13.27
CA GLY A 117 11.05 14.46 -12.00
C GLY A 117 10.04 14.46 -10.84
N GLN A 118 8.87 13.86 -11.03
CA GLN A 118 7.96 13.56 -9.93
C GLN A 118 8.54 12.47 -9.03
N PHE A 119 8.15 12.47 -7.76
CA PHE A 119 8.32 11.29 -6.92
C PHE A 119 7.17 11.16 -5.92
N TRP A 120 6.89 9.92 -5.55
CA TRP A 120 5.92 9.54 -4.53
C TRP A 120 6.60 8.72 -3.45
N VAL A 121 6.29 9.03 -2.19
CA VAL A 121 6.79 8.31 -1.03
C VAL A 121 5.61 7.75 -0.27
N PHE A 122 5.50 6.43 -0.29
CA PHE A 122 4.51 5.67 0.46
C PHE A 122 5.14 5.23 1.79
N THR A 123 4.42 5.45 2.88
CA THR A 123 4.84 5.03 4.22
C THR A 123 3.76 4.17 4.84
N LYS A 124 4.11 2.95 5.26
CA LYS A 124 3.21 2.13 6.07
C LYS A 124 3.23 2.66 7.49
N THR A 125 2.05 2.98 8.01
CA THR A 125 1.89 3.41 9.41
C THR A 125 1.23 2.28 10.21
N VAL A 126 0.88 2.55 11.47
CA VAL A 126 0.19 1.58 12.34
C VAL A 126 -1.23 1.30 11.85
N ASP A 127 -1.77 0.13 12.20
CA ASP A 127 -3.19 -0.23 12.03
C ASP A 127 -3.75 -0.14 10.59
N ASN A 128 -3.05 -0.75 9.62
CA ASN A 128 -3.48 -0.81 8.21
C ASN A 128 -3.63 0.55 7.51
N LYS A 129 -2.97 1.58 8.02
CA LYS A 129 -2.94 2.90 7.39
C LYS A 129 -1.67 3.08 6.56
N ILE A 130 -1.79 3.90 5.52
CA ILE A 130 -0.65 4.32 4.70
C ILE A 130 -0.69 5.83 4.51
N GLY A 131 0.49 6.43 4.34
CA GLY A 131 0.65 7.82 3.95
C GLY A 131 1.27 7.91 2.56
N ILE A 132 0.82 8.85 1.73
CA ILE A 132 1.43 9.16 0.45
C ILE A 132 1.85 10.63 0.45
N ARG A 133 3.13 10.87 0.17
CA ARG A 133 3.66 12.21 -0.11
C ARG A 133 4.08 12.31 -1.56
N TYR A 134 3.84 13.46 -2.16
CA TYR A 134 4.27 13.78 -3.52
C TYR A 134 5.33 14.88 -3.51
N GLY A 135 6.27 14.80 -4.43
CA GLY A 135 7.30 15.81 -4.61
C GLY A 135 7.77 15.92 -6.05
N ALA A 136 8.64 16.91 -6.26
CA ALA A 136 9.21 17.23 -7.55
C ALA A 136 10.73 17.44 -7.46
N GLY A 137 11.41 17.29 -8.60
CA GLY A 137 12.86 17.38 -8.72
C GLY A 137 13.58 16.06 -8.41
N ALA A 138 12.93 14.91 -8.59
CA ALA A 138 13.54 13.60 -8.38
C ALA A 138 14.91 13.50 -9.09
N GLY A 139 15.96 13.13 -8.35
CA GLY A 139 17.31 12.99 -8.89
C GLY A 139 18.04 14.30 -9.24
N SER A 140 17.42 15.47 -9.01
CA SER A 140 18.04 16.78 -9.30
C SER A 140 18.99 17.28 -8.20
N GLY A 141 18.94 16.70 -7.00
CA GLY A 141 19.61 17.23 -5.81
C GLY A 141 18.89 18.43 -5.16
N SER A 142 17.80 18.91 -5.76
CA SER A 142 16.93 19.98 -5.26
C SER A 142 15.48 19.50 -5.08
N GLU A 143 15.31 18.31 -4.48
CA GLU A 143 14.00 17.71 -4.25
C GLU A 143 13.19 18.48 -3.21
N TYR A 144 11.88 18.62 -3.44
CA TYR A 144 10.95 19.20 -2.47
C TYR A 144 9.58 18.52 -2.54
N PHE A 145 8.88 18.49 -1.41
CA PHE A 145 7.52 17.97 -1.31
C PHE A 145 6.48 19.05 -1.63
N ARG A 146 5.34 18.63 -2.16
CA ARG A 146 4.19 19.47 -2.46
C ARG A 146 2.97 18.97 -1.69
N GLY A 147 2.23 19.91 -1.08
CA GLY A 147 1.10 19.59 -0.22
C GLY A 147 1.48 18.80 1.04
N GLU A 148 0.45 18.43 1.80
CA GLU A 148 0.55 17.55 2.94
C GLU A 148 0.48 16.07 2.53
N GLU A 149 0.74 15.19 3.49
CA GLU A 149 0.62 13.75 3.30
C GLU A 149 -0.86 13.35 3.16
N LEU A 150 -1.18 12.64 2.08
CA LEU A 150 -2.46 11.97 1.92
C LEU A 150 -2.48 10.74 2.83
N LYS A 151 -3.31 10.78 3.87
CA LYS A 151 -3.47 9.70 4.85
C LYS A 151 -4.63 8.82 4.43
N LEU A 152 -4.38 7.52 4.37
CA LEU A 152 -5.28 6.53 3.80
C LEU A 152 -5.49 5.38 4.78
N GLU A 153 -6.71 4.87 4.83
CA GLU A 153 -7.11 3.73 5.65
C GLU A 153 -7.58 2.57 4.76
N LEU A 154 -7.11 1.36 5.07
CA LEU A 154 -7.43 0.16 4.31
C LEU A 154 -8.95 -0.07 4.28
N MET A 155 -9.47 -0.37 3.09
CA MET A 155 -10.85 -0.76 2.85
C MET A 155 -10.88 -2.16 2.26
N SER A 156 -11.96 -2.92 2.49
CA SER A 156 -12.13 -4.20 1.82
C SER A 156 -12.44 -4.01 0.33
N LEU A 157 -11.89 -4.88 -0.51
CA LEU A 157 -12.18 -4.86 -1.95
C LEU A 157 -13.67 -5.06 -2.24
N GLY A 158 -14.37 -5.84 -1.41
CA GLY A 158 -15.83 -6.04 -1.53
C GLY A 158 -16.62 -4.75 -1.33
N GLU A 159 -16.26 -3.94 -0.32
CA GLU A 159 -16.88 -2.63 -0.09
C GLU A 159 -16.58 -1.66 -1.24
N PHE A 160 -15.35 -1.64 -1.72
CA PHE A 160 -14.97 -0.80 -2.86
C PHE A 160 -15.77 -1.16 -4.12
N ASN A 161 -15.88 -2.45 -4.45
CA ASN A 161 -16.63 -2.89 -5.63
C ASN A 161 -18.13 -2.54 -5.57
N MET A 162 -18.72 -2.46 -4.37
CA MET A 162 -20.11 -2.02 -4.20
C MET A 162 -20.33 -0.54 -4.49
N LEU A 163 -19.26 0.28 -4.52
CA LEU A 163 -19.35 1.69 -4.90
C LEU A 163 -19.57 1.87 -6.40
N GLY A 164 -19.28 0.84 -7.22
CA GLY A 164 -19.42 0.92 -8.67
C GLY A 164 -18.57 2.03 -9.28
N CYS A 165 -17.30 2.16 -8.85
CA CYS A 165 -16.39 3.16 -9.39
C CYS A 165 -16.08 2.86 -10.87
N GLU A 166 -16.27 3.85 -11.74
CA GLU A 166 -16.03 3.77 -13.19
C GLU A 166 -14.94 4.75 -13.65
#